data_AF-A0AAN6YMS7-F1
#
_entry.id   AF-A0AAN6YMS7-F1
#
_cell.length_a   1.000
_cell.length_b   1.000
_cell.length_c   1.000
_cell.angle_alpha   90.00
_cell.angle_beta   90.00
_cell.angle_gamma   90.00
#
_symmetry.space_group_name_H-M   'P 1'
#
loop_
_entity.id
_entity.type
_entity.pdbx_description
1 polymer ?
#
loop_
_entity_poly.entity_id
_entity_poly.type
_entity_poly.pdbx_seq_one_letter_code
_entity_poly.pdbx_strand_id
1 'polypeptide(L)'
;MGPTPSPLSSESDPYMMDEVDSTPLSLLQILSTKDFAAPSLSQRFYLTLSLARCISQLQLVKWVHESFRSENILFFSNSPQDGEKNSLESRITLSEPWVFGFEFSRPDPFFSDGRPDICLSRDVYRHPERQQRPTHQFSKIHDIYALGVVLLEIGLWQPVLAMEKVGEKHKDVVLKCLQGNFGVTNDTKEDLALQQAFRGQVVDVLQRASDNV
;
A
#
# COMPACT_ATOMS: atom_id res chain seq x y z
N MET A 1 17.32 34.42 -60.71
CA MET A 1 16.21 34.65 -59.76
C MET A 1 15.37 33.38 -59.71
N GLY A 2 15.61 32.53 -58.72
CA GLY A 2 14.74 31.39 -58.41
C GLY A 2 13.85 31.75 -57.22
N PRO A 3 12.62 31.22 -57.12
CA PRO A 3 11.72 31.56 -56.03
C PRO A 3 12.22 30.92 -54.73
N THR A 4 12.28 31.72 -53.67
CA THR A 4 12.47 31.28 -52.28
C THR A 4 11.25 30.49 -51.81
N PRO A 5 11.39 29.35 -51.11
CA PRO A 5 10.25 28.63 -50.57
C PRO A 5 9.62 29.40 -49.41
N SER A 6 8.29 29.52 -49.43
CA SER A 6 7.48 30.12 -48.38
C SER A 6 7.57 29.33 -47.06
N PRO A 7 7.40 29.94 -45.89
CA PRO A 7 7.38 29.22 -44.62
C PRO A 7 6.12 28.34 -44.57
N LEU A 8 6.32 27.08 -44.19
CA LEU A 8 5.25 26.12 -43.92
C LEU A 8 4.36 26.68 -42.80
N SER A 9 3.08 26.90 -43.09
CA SER A 9 2.07 27.22 -42.09
C SER A 9 2.04 26.13 -41.03
N SER A 10 2.15 26.51 -39.77
CA SER A 10 2.00 25.63 -38.61
C SER A 10 0.57 25.09 -38.56
N GLU A 11 0.35 23.94 -39.19
CA GLU A 11 -0.84 23.13 -38.93
C GLU A 11 -0.74 22.66 -37.47
N SER A 12 -1.71 23.08 -36.66
CA SER A 12 -1.90 22.60 -35.30
C SER A 12 -2.18 21.09 -35.34
N ASP A 13 -1.33 20.32 -34.68
CA ASP A 13 -1.39 18.86 -34.63
C ASP A 13 -2.73 18.40 -33.98
N PRO A 14 -3.62 17.72 -34.72
CA PRO A 14 -4.95 17.35 -34.23
C PRO A 14 -4.96 16.25 -33.17
N TYR A 15 -3.79 15.78 -32.70
CA TYR A 15 -3.63 14.73 -31.69
C TYR A 15 -3.21 15.23 -30.30
N MET A 16 -3.21 16.54 -30.04
CA MET A 16 -3.14 17.04 -28.67
C MET A 16 -4.46 16.74 -27.96
N MET A 17 -4.64 15.48 -27.53
CA MET A 17 -5.56 15.18 -26.44
C MET A 17 -5.16 16.10 -25.29
N ASP A 18 -6.12 16.83 -24.73
CA ASP A 18 -5.91 17.57 -23.49
C ASP A 18 -5.17 16.65 -22.52
N GLU A 19 -3.93 17.00 -22.15
CA GLU A 19 -3.16 16.28 -21.14
C GLU A 19 -3.95 16.40 -19.83
N VAL A 20 -4.90 15.49 -19.63
CA VAL A 20 -5.48 15.24 -18.33
C VAL A 20 -4.30 14.83 -17.48
N ASP A 21 -3.91 15.69 -16.54
CA ASP A 21 -2.88 15.42 -15.54
C ASP A 21 -3.29 14.16 -14.76
N SER A 22 -2.92 13.00 -15.32
CA SER A 22 -3.34 11.66 -14.91
C SER A 22 -2.31 11.08 -13.95
N THR A 23 -1.66 11.95 -13.18
CA THR A 23 -0.63 11.56 -12.24
C THR A 23 -1.24 10.64 -11.18
N PRO A 24 -0.76 9.39 -11.03
CA PRO A 24 -1.29 8.49 -10.02
C PRO A 24 -0.99 9.03 -8.61
N LEU A 25 -1.91 8.77 -7.70
CA LEU A 25 -1.78 9.16 -6.30
C LEU A 25 -1.50 7.95 -5.44
N SER A 26 -0.51 8.06 -4.56
CA SER A 26 -0.26 7.09 -3.52
C SER A 26 -1.28 7.19 -2.39
N LEU A 27 -1.50 6.09 -1.67
CA LEU A 27 -2.29 6.07 -0.44
C LEU A 27 -1.70 7.06 0.57
N LEU A 28 -0.38 7.20 0.66
CA LEU A 28 0.25 8.19 1.53
C LEU A 28 -0.20 9.62 1.19
N GLN A 29 -0.24 9.99 -0.09
CA GLN A 29 -0.71 11.30 -0.53
C GLN A 29 -2.19 11.50 -0.21
N ILE A 30 -3.02 10.48 -0.43
CA ILE A 30 -4.45 10.50 -0.13
C ILE A 30 -4.71 10.66 1.38
N LEU A 31 -3.94 9.97 2.22
CA LEU A 31 -4.06 10.08 3.69
C LEU A 31 -3.55 11.42 4.22
N SER A 32 -2.63 12.08 3.51
CA SER A 32 -2.00 13.33 3.95
C SER A 32 -2.73 14.58 3.48
N THR A 33 -3.56 14.48 2.43
CA THR A 33 -4.29 15.63 1.88
C THR A 33 -5.57 15.92 2.67
N LYS A 34 -5.94 17.21 2.72
CA LYS A 34 -7.24 17.65 3.25
C LYS A 34 -8.34 17.66 2.19
N ASP A 35 -7.96 17.53 0.92
CA ASP A 35 -8.85 17.58 -0.24
C ASP A 35 -9.50 16.22 -0.56
N PHE A 36 -9.29 15.23 0.32
CA PHE A 36 -9.90 13.92 0.25
C PHE A 36 -10.53 13.58 1.61
N ALA A 37 -11.85 13.67 1.69
CA ALA A 37 -12.59 13.33 2.89
C ALA A 37 -12.41 11.85 3.25
N ALA A 38 -12.51 11.58 4.53
CA ALA A 38 -12.40 10.23 5.04
C ALA A 38 -13.53 9.35 4.45
N PRO A 39 -13.21 8.26 3.74
CA PRO A 39 -14.19 7.42 3.08
C PRO A 39 -14.98 6.63 4.12
N SER A 40 -16.10 6.06 3.66
CA SER A 40 -16.96 5.24 4.49
C SER A 40 -16.21 4.02 5.07
N LEU A 41 -16.74 3.48 6.16
CA LEU A 41 -16.16 2.31 6.80
C LEU A 41 -16.13 1.10 5.83
N SER A 42 -17.17 0.89 5.03
CA SER A 42 -17.20 -0.16 4.01
C SER A 42 -16.09 0.02 2.98
N GLN A 43 -15.89 1.24 2.46
CA GLN A 43 -14.82 1.52 1.49
C GLN A 43 -13.43 1.21 2.06
N ARG A 44 -13.20 1.54 3.34
CA ARG A 44 -11.97 1.17 4.05
C ARG A 44 -11.83 -0.35 4.15
N PHE A 45 -12.89 -1.06 4.51
CA PHE A 45 -12.85 -2.53 4.57
C PHE A 45 -12.54 -3.14 3.20
N TYR A 46 -13.17 -2.69 2.12
CA TYR A 46 -12.87 -3.16 0.77
C TYR A 46 -11.40 -2.93 0.39
N LEU A 47 -10.87 -1.72 0.63
CA LEU A 47 -9.47 -1.40 0.38
C LEU A 47 -8.54 -2.34 1.16
N THR A 48 -8.76 -2.47 2.48
CA THR A 48 -7.94 -3.34 3.34
C THR A 48 -8.00 -4.81 2.92
N LEU A 49 -9.18 -5.30 2.52
CA LEU A 49 -9.38 -6.66 2.04
C LEU A 49 -8.62 -6.91 0.74
N SER A 50 -8.67 -5.98 -0.22
CA SER A 50 -7.92 -6.08 -1.48
C SER A 50 -6.40 -6.16 -1.23
N LEU A 51 -5.88 -5.31 -0.33
CA LEU A 51 -4.47 -5.32 0.04
C LEU A 51 -4.05 -6.61 0.78
N ALA A 52 -4.87 -7.08 1.71
CA ALA A 52 -4.61 -8.34 2.42
C ALA A 52 -4.63 -9.56 1.48
N ARG A 53 -5.54 -9.56 0.49
CA ARG A 53 -5.56 -10.59 -0.57
C ARG A 53 -4.30 -10.55 -1.43
N CYS A 54 -3.81 -9.38 -1.80
CA CYS A 54 -2.56 -9.23 -2.55
C CYS A 54 -1.38 -9.88 -1.81
N ILE A 55 -1.19 -9.53 -0.52
CA ILE A 55 -0.13 -10.13 0.31
C ILE A 55 -0.32 -11.64 0.47
N SER A 56 -1.56 -12.10 0.72
CA SER A 56 -1.86 -13.53 0.82
C SER A 56 -1.49 -14.29 -0.46
N GLN A 57 -1.78 -13.72 -1.63
CA GLN A 57 -1.46 -14.33 -2.93
C GLN A 57 0.05 -14.43 -3.17
N LEU A 58 0.81 -13.38 -2.85
CA LEU A 58 2.28 -13.42 -2.93
C LEU A 58 2.86 -14.51 -2.02
N GLN A 59 2.36 -14.60 -0.79
CA GLN A 59 2.84 -15.60 0.17
C GLN A 59 2.53 -17.04 -0.27
N LEU A 60 1.37 -17.28 -0.89
CA LEU A 60 0.98 -18.61 -1.41
C LEU A 60 1.99 -19.14 -2.44
N VAL A 61 2.55 -18.26 -3.28
CA VAL A 61 3.57 -18.62 -4.26
C VAL A 61 5.01 -18.47 -3.73
N LYS A 62 5.17 -18.38 -2.40
CA LYS A 62 6.46 -18.20 -1.72
C LYS A 62 7.23 -16.97 -2.22
N TRP A 63 6.52 -15.87 -2.42
CA TRP A 63 7.06 -14.59 -2.87
C TRP A 63 6.89 -13.52 -1.79
N VAL A 64 7.90 -12.66 -1.62
CA VAL A 64 7.90 -11.54 -0.67
C VAL A 64 7.98 -10.22 -1.41
N HIS A 65 7.30 -9.20 -0.89
CA HIS A 65 7.28 -7.85 -1.47
C HIS A 65 8.43 -6.98 -0.99
N GLU A 66 8.78 -7.04 0.30
CA GLU A 66 9.90 -6.32 0.97
C GLU A 66 9.78 -4.80 1.08
N SER A 67 8.82 -4.22 0.39
CA SER A 67 8.68 -2.79 0.19
C SER A 67 7.20 -2.39 0.30
N PHE A 68 6.38 -3.18 0.98
CA PHE A 68 4.95 -2.90 1.12
C PHE A 68 4.73 -1.69 2.06
N ARG A 69 4.14 -0.61 1.56
CA ARG A 69 3.88 0.64 2.32
C ARG A 69 2.88 1.53 1.59
N SER A 70 2.34 2.53 2.27
CA SER A 70 1.34 3.45 1.70
C SER A 70 1.85 4.28 0.51
N GLU A 71 3.15 4.52 0.39
CA GLU A 71 3.76 5.14 -0.80
C GLU A 71 3.65 4.26 -2.05
N ASN A 72 3.63 2.94 -1.86
CA ASN A 72 3.66 1.93 -2.92
C ASN A 72 2.26 1.38 -3.24
N ILE A 73 1.21 1.98 -2.69
CA ILE A 73 -0.18 1.68 -3.03
C ILE A 73 -0.71 2.86 -3.82
N LEU A 74 -0.92 2.68 -5.11
CA LEU A 74 -1.29 3.73 -6.05
C LEU A 74 -2.74 3.61 -6.47
N PHE A 75 -3.33 4.76 -6.80
CA PHE A 75 -4.64 4.89 -7.40
C PHE A 75 -4.52 5.77 -8.64
N PHE A 76 -5.13 5.32 -9.72
CA PHE A 76 -5.14 6.06 -10.98
C PHE A 76 -6.40 6.90 -11.06
N SER A 77 -6.26 8.12 -11.58
CA SER A 77 -7.37 9.04 -11.78
C SER A 77 -8.25 8.53 -12.92
N ASN A 78 -9.55 8.45 -12.68
CA ASN A 78 -10.55 8.30 -13.71
C ASN A 78 -10.71 9.63 -14.46
N SER A 79 -11.02 9.55 -15.75
CA SER A 79 -11.43 10.73 -16.52
C SER A 79 -12.66 11.36 -15.87
N PRO A 80 -12.70 12.69 -15.69
CA PRO A 80 -13.87 13.35 -15.14
C PRO A 80 -15.08 13.05 -16.04
N GLN A 81 -16.18 12.60 -15.44
CA GLN A 81 -17.42 12.45 -16.19
C GLN A 81 -18.06 13.83 -16.42
N ASP A 82 -18.72 14.00 -17.56
CA ASP A 82 -19.37 15.26 -17.93
C ASP A 82 -20.36 15.71 -16.84
N GLY A 83 -20.09 16.90 -16.26
CA GLY A 83 -20.94 17.53 -15.26
C GLY A 83 -20.62 17.21 -13.80
N GLU A 84 -19.64 16.35 -13.51
CA GLU A 84 -19.18 16.14 -12.12
C GLU A 84 -18.25 17.27 -11.65
N LYS A 85 -18.29 17.55 -10.35
CA LYS A 85 -17.28 18.41 -9.72
C LYS A 85 -15.92 17.75 -9.89
N ASN A 86 -14.93 18.51 -10.36
CA ASN A 86 -13.54 18.08 -10.49
C ASN A 86 -12.86 17.99 -9.11
N SER A 87 -13.40 17.15 -8.22
CA SER A 87 -12.86 16.86 -6.90
C SER A 87 -11.95 15.64 -6.95
N LEU A 88 -11.02 15.53 -6.01
CA LEU A 88 -10.14 14.37 -5.96
C LEU A 88 -10.91 13.07 -5.67
N GLU A 89 -11.95 13.17 -4.83
CA GLU A 89 -12.82 12.06 -4.45
C GLU A 89 -13.58 11.46 -5.63
N SER A 90 -14.07 12.28 -6.55
CA SER A 90 -14.79 11.79 -7.75
C SER A 90 -13.86 11.13 -8.76
N ARG A 91 -12.57 11.48 -8.76
CA ARG A 91 -11.59 10.93 -9.70
C ARG A 91 -10.92 9.65 -9.22
N ILE A 92 -10.96 9.32 -7.93
CA ILE A 92 -10.21 8.20 -7.36
C ILE A 92 -11.14 7.09 -6.87
N THR A 93 -10.94 5.88 -7.39
CA THR A 93 -11.69 4.68 -6.97
C THR A 93 -10.89 3.86 -5.97
N LEU A 94 -11.23 3.99 -4.67
CA LEU A 94 -10.50 3.29 -3.59
C LEU A 94 -10.62 1.76 -3.62
N SER A 95 -11.59 1.20 -4.34
CA SER A 95 -11.75 -0.25 -4.51
C SER A 95 -10.75 -0.87 -5.48
N GLU A 96 -9.98 -0.05 -6.20
CA GLU A 96 -9.01 -0.49 -7.22
C GLU A 96 -7.57 -0.06 -6.88
N PRO A 97 -7.02 -0.49 -5.71
CA PRO A 97 -5.65 -0.19 -5.36
C PRO A 97 -4.67 -0.96 -6.24
N TRP A 98 -3.59 -0.30 -6.62
CA TRP A 98 -2.47 -0.93 -7.33
C TRP A 98 -1.26 -0.99 -6.42
N VAL A 99 -0.74 -2.19 -6.19
CA VAL A 99 0.49 -2.38 -5.42
C VAL A 99 1.68 -2.28 -6.38
N PHE A 100 2.63 -1.42 -6.04
CA PHE A 100 3.88 -1.15 -6.76
C PHE A 100 5.07 -1.35 -5.82
N GLY A 101 6.30 -1.07 -6.29
CA GLY A 101 7.48 -1.12 -5.44
C GLY A 101 8.11 -2.52 -5.34
N PHE A 102 8.09 -3.27 -6.44
CA PHE A 102 8.64 -4.62 -6.51
C PHE A 102 10.18 -4.66 -6.67
N GLU A 103 10.89 -3.54 -6.50
CA GLU A 103 12.34 -3.46 -6.71
C GLU A 103 13.18 -4.40 -5.82
N PHE A 104 12.66 -4.74 -4.64
CA PHE A 104 13.27 -5.68 -3.69
C PHE A 104 12.51 -7.00 -3.61
N SER A 105 11.44 -7.13 -4.40
CA SER A 105 10.55 -8.28 -4.34
C SER A 105 11.20 -9.50 -4.99
N ARG A 106 11.05 -10.65 -4.35
CA ARG A 106 11.77 -11.87 -4.72
C ARG A 106 11.08 -13.11 -4.16
N PRO A 107 11.46 -14.32 -4.60
CA PRO A 107 11.06 -15.52 -3.88
C PRO A 107 11.69 -15.55 -2.48
N ASP A 108 10.89 -15.98 -1.50
CA ASP A 108 11.21 -16.07 -0.07
C ASP A 108 12.53 -16.80 0.24
N PRO A 109 12.90 -17.95 -0.38
CA PRO A 109 14.13 -18.67 -0.03
C PRO A 109 15.43 -17.98 -0.46
N PHE A 110 15.36 -16.92 -1.27
CA PHE A 110 16.56 -16.20 -1.72
C PHE A 110 17.07 -15.21 -0.66
N PHE A 111 18.28 -14.69 -0.83
CA PHE A 111 18.88 -13.77 0.12
C PHE A 111 18.29 -12.34 0.00
N SER A 112 17.97 -11.70 1.12
CA SER A 112 17.61 -10.27 1.17
C SER A 112 18.86 -9.39 1.24
N ASP A 113 18.91 -8.26 0.52
CA ASP A 113 20.04 -7.31 0.49
C ASP A 113 20.42 -6.76 1.87
N GLY A 114 19.60 -6.97 2.92
CA GLY A 114 20.01 -6.79 4.31
C GLY A 114 20.35 -5.34 4.70
N ARG A 115 20.14 -4.38 3.79
CA ARG A 115 20.58 -3.01 3.98
C ARG A 115 19.71 -2.28 5.01
N PRO A 116 20.35 -1.59 5.97
CA PRO A 116 19.63 -0.69 6.85
C PRO A 116 19.01 0.44 6.01
N ASP A 117 17.83 0.91 6.42
CA ASP A 117 17.22 2.11 5.87
C ASP A 117 17.10 3.12 6.99
N ILE A 118 17.77 4.26 6.80
CA ILE A 118 17.83 5.33 7.78
C ILE A 118 16.64 6.28 7.65
N CYS A 119 15.81 6.11 6.62
CA CYS A 119 14.65 6.95 6.38
C CYS A 119 13.48 6.47 7.25
N LEU A 120 13.14 7.25 8.28
CA LEU A 120 12.06 6.94 9.23
C LEU A 120 10.71 6.69 8.55
N SER A 121 10.41 7.39 7.45
CA SER A 121 9.17 7.19 6.68
C SER A 121 9.06 5.80 6.05
N ARG A 122 10.18 5.13 5.79
CA ARG A 122 10.21 3.75 5.28
C ARG A 122 10.45 2.74 6.39
N ASP A 123 11.22 3.09 7.41
CA ASP A 123 11.56 2.19 8.52
C ASP A 123 10.35 1.86 9.41
N VAL A 124 9.34 2.75 9.47
CA VAL A 124 8.10 2.50 10.24
C VAL A 124 7.32 1.27 9.73
N TYR A 125 7.43 0.94 8.45
CA TYR A 125 6.81 -0.24 7.84
C TYR A 125 7.65 -1.51 8.00
N ARG A 126 8.89 -1.42 8.51
CA ARG A 126 9.75 -2.58 8.74
C ARG A 126 9.46 -3.20 10.10
N HIS A 127 9.44 -4.53 10.15
CA HIS A 127 9.36 -5.28 11.41
C HIS A 127 10.50 -4.88 12.36
N PRO A 128 10.30 -4.87 13.69
CA PRO A 128 11.34 -4.54 14.67
C PRO A 128 12.65 -5.31 14.51
N GLU A 129 12.61 -6.56 14.06
CA GLU A 129 13.81 -7.38 13.79
C GLU A 129 14.69 -6.84 12.65
N ARG A 130 14.11 -6.00 11.79
CA ARG A 130 14.70 -5.44 10.56
C ARG A 130 14.84 -3.92 10.60
N GLN A 131 14.32 -3.27 11.63
CA GLN A 131 14.48 -1.83 11.82
C GLN A 131 15.92 -1.48 12.16
N GLN A 132 16.35 -0.29 11.74
CA GLN A 132 17.71 0.21 11.96
C GLN A 132 18.80 -0.75 11.48
N ARG A 133 19.30 -1.64 12.35
CA ARG A 133 20.29 -2.66 12.03
C ARG A 133 19.61 -4.03 11.96
N PRO A 134 19.40 -4.60 10.76
CA PRO A 134 18.69 -5.85 10.64
C PRO A 134 19.43 -7.01 11.32
N THR A 135 18.68 -7.78 12.11
CA THR A 135 19.19 -8.95 12.85
C THR A 135 18.81 -10.27 12.18
N HIS A 136 17.80 -10.23 11.31
CA HIS A 136 17.24 -11.40 10.62
C HIS A 136 17.16 -11.14 9.11
N GLN A 137 17.06 -12.20 8.32
CA GLN A 137 16.75 -12.09 6.89
C GLN A 137 15.28 -11.70 6.70
N PHE A 138 14.97 -11.05 5.57
CA PHE A 138 13.57 -10.76 5.25
C PHE A 138 12.81 -12.07 4.95
N SER A 139 11.61 -12.18 5.50
CA SER A 139 10.69 -13.31 5.33
C SER A 139 9.24 -12.81 5.33
N LYS A 140 8.29 -13.66 4.97
CA LYS A 140 6.86 -13.33 4.85
C LYS A 140 6.25 -12.56 6.03
N ILE A 141 6.68 -12.83 7.27
CA ILE A 141 6.15 -12.15 8.47
C ILE A 141 6.39 -10.63 8.42
N HIS A 142 7.44 -10.20 7.73
CA HIS A 142 7.81 -8.81 7.59
C HIS A 142 6.85 -8.06 6.64
N ASP A 143 6.37 -8.70 5.58
CA ASP A 143 5.29 -8.15 4.74
C ASP A 143 3.96 -8.08 5.50
N ILE A 144 3.68 -9.06 6.38
CA ILE A 144 2.48 -9.05 7.25
C ILE A 144 2.53 -7.86 8.20
N TYR A 145 3.68 -7.61 8.83
CA TYR A 145 3.89 -6.44 9.68
C TYR A 145 3.61 -5.15 8.90
N ALA A 146 4.21 -5.01 7.72
CA ALA A 146 4.05 -3.82 6.89
C ALA A 146 2.58 -3.60 6.49
N LEU A 147 1.87 -4.67 6.12
CA LEU A 147 0.43 -4.65 5.89
C LEU A 147 -0.34 -4.21 7.13
N GLY A 148 0.04 -4.66 8.33
CA GLY A 148 -0.54 -4.23 9.61
C GLY A 148 -0.44 -2.73 9.84
N VAL A 149 0.69 -2.12 9.49
CA VAL A 149 0.87 -0.67 9.55
C VAL A 149 -0.06 0.04 8.56
N VAL A 150 -0.14 -0.43 7.31
CA VAL A 150 -1.05 0.14 6.30
C VAL A 150 -2.53 0.01 6.71
N LEU A 151 -2.93 -1.15 7.27
CA LEU A 151 -4.26 -1.39 7.82
C LEU A 151 -4.62 -0.36 8.91
N LEU A 152 -3.66 -0.06 9.80
CA LEU A 152 -3.82 0.95 10.85
C LEU A 152 -4.01 2.35 10.26
N GLU A 153 -3.19 2.71 9.26
CA GLU A 153 -3.30 4.00 8.56
C GLU A 153 -4.66 4.18 7.88
N ILE A 154 -5.18 3.14 7.23
CA ILE A 154 -6.51 3.15 6.61
C ILE A 154 -7.61 3.23 7.67
N GLY A 155 -7.50 2.45 8.75
CA GLY A 155 -8.48 2.44 9.83
C GLY A 155 -8.64 3.80 10.50
N LEU A 156 -7.52 4.47 10.77
CA LEU A 156 -7.47 5.80 11.38
C LEU A 156 -7.55 6.95 10.37
N TRP A 157 -7.52 6.64 9.08
CA TRP A 157 -7.46 7.57 7.94
C TRP A 157 -6.45 8.69 8.12
N GLN A 158 -5.22 8.32 8.50
CA GLN A 158 -4.11 9.24 8.65
C GLN A 158 -2.78 8.49 8.54
N PRO A 159 -1.69 9.12 8.06
CA PRO A 159 -0.37 8.51 8.03
C PRO A 159 0.13 8.22 9.46
N VAL A 160 0.83 7.11 9.64
CA VAL A 160 1.33 6.66 10.96
C VAL A 160 2.28 7.68 11.58
N LEU A 161 3.06 8.38 10.76
CA LEU A 161 3.97 9.42 11.23
C LEU A 161 3.28 10.74 11.61
N ALA A 162 2.06 10.99 11.13
CA ALA A 162 1.28 12.18 11.46
C ALA A 162 0.49 12.02 12.77
N MET A 163 0.51 10.83 13.37
CA MET A 163 -0.19 10.54 14.61
C MET A 163 0.52 11.22 15.80
N GLU A 164 0.20 12.49 16.08
CA GLU A 164 0.86 13.34 17.10
C GLU A 164 0.85 12.75 18.53
N LYS A 165 -0.02 11.76 18.79
CA LYS A 165 -0.04 10.97 20.03
C LYS A 165 -0.53 9.56 19.75
N VAL A 166 0.28 8.71 19.12
CA VAL A 166 0.30 7.31 19.57
C VAL A 166 0.94 7.33 20.96
N GLY A 167 0.21 7.83 21.96
CA GLY A 167 0.65 7.79 23.35
C GLY A 167 1.09 6.35 23.65
N GLU A 168 2.13 6.19 24.47
CA GLU A 168 2.78 4.92 24.79
C GLU A 168 1.80 3.73 24.99
N LYS A 169 0.57 4.04 25.40
CA LYS A 169 -0.60 3.15 25.52
C LYS A 169 -1.07 2.42 24.25
N HIS A 170 -0.90 2.98 23.05
CA HIS A 170 -1.33 2.35 21.79
C HIS A 170 -0.18 1.65 21.06
N LYS A 171 1.07 2.00 21.41
CA LYS A 171 2.27 1.34 20.90
C LYS A 171 2.28 -0.14 21.25
N ASP A 172 1.84 -0.51 22.46
CA ASP A 172 1.74 -1.91 22.90
C ASP A 172 0.62 -2.70 22.20
N VAL A 173 -0.49 -2.05 21.84
CA VAL A 173 -1.61 -2.70 21.11
C VAL A 173 -1.23 -2.91 19.65
N VAL A 174 -0.65 -1.89 19.03
CA VAL A 174 -0.13 -1.95 17.67
C VAL A 174 1.05 -2.93 17.61
N LEU A 175 1.99 -2.90 18.56
CA LEU A 175 3.05 -3.90 18.69
C LEU A 175 2.49 -5.32 18.91
N LYS A 176 1.43 -5.53 19.70
CA LYS A 176 0.82 -6.87 19.84
C LYS A 176 0.19 -7.37 18.54
N CYS A 177 -0.52 -6.51 17.81
CA CYS A 177 -1.10 -6.85 16.51
C CYS A 177 -0.03 -7.08 15.45
N LEU A 178 1.08 -6.33 15.52
CA LEU A 178 2.19 -6.36 14.58
C LEU A 178 3.23 -7.47 14.86
N GLN A 179 3.44 -7.82 16.13
CA GLN A 179 4.34 -8.90 16.57
C GLN A 179 3.74 -10.29 16.32
N GLY A 180 2.46 -10.39 15.94
CA GLY A 180 1.79 -11.66 15.64
C GLY A 180 1.89 -12.69 16.78
N ASN A 181 2.08 -12.24 18.03
CA ASN A 181 2.21 -13.15 19.16
C ASN A 181 0.83 -13.66 19.58
N PHE A 182 0.38 -14.70 18.87
CA PHE A 182 -0.83 -15.49 19.18
C PHE A 182 -0.53 -16.71 20.06
N GLY A 183 0.63 -16.75 20.74
CA GLY A 183 1.01 -17.89 21.58
C GLY A 183 1.46 -19.13 20.81
N VAL A 184 1.99 -18.97 19.60
CA VAL A 184 2.53 -20.09 18.80
C VAL A 184 4.06 -20.03 18.84
N THR A 185 4.66 -20.93 19.62
CA THR A 185 6.11 -21.11 19.69
C THR A 185 6.61 -21.89 18.48
N ASN A 186 7.59 -21.31 17.77
CA ASN A 186 8.50 -21.96 16.81
C ASN A 186 7.96 -23.19 16.09
N ASP A 187 7.53 -23.06 14.84
CA ASP A 187 7.14 -24.22 14.04
C ASP A 187 8.07 -24.41 12.84
N THR A 188 9.06 -25.26 13.05
CA THR A 188 9.81 -25.93 11.98
C THR A 188 8.92 -26.97 11.32
N LYS A 189 8.03 -26.54 10.41
CA LYS A 189 7.55 -27.31 9.24
C LYS A 189 6.63 -26.46 8.34
N GLU A 190 7.24 -25.88 7.31
CA GLU A 190 6.63 -25.55 6.01
C GLU A 190 5.47 -24.53 5.96
N ASP A 191 5.56 -23.39 6.65
CA ASP A 191 4.83 -22.13 6.37
C ASP A 191 3.28 -22.16 6.31
N LEU A 192 2.64 -23.33 6.37
CA LEU A 192 1.21 -23.53 6.11
C LEU A 192 0.37 -23.03 7.30
N ALA A 193 0.84 -23.26 8.52
CA ALA A 193 0.16 -22.83 9.74
C ALA A 193 0.05 -21.30 9.82
N LEU A 194 1.11 -20.58 9.45
CA LEU A 194 1.12 -19.12 9.41
C LEU A 194 0.15 -18.59 8.33
N GLN A 195 0.16 -19.19 7.14
CA GLN A 195 -0.76 -18.82 6.06
C GLN A 195 -2.23 -19.06 6.43
N GLN A 196 -2.52 -20.22 7.04
CA GLN A 196 -3.87 -20.55 7.52
C GLN A 196 -4.32 -19.59 8.63
N ALA A 197 -3.42 -19.27 9.58
CA ALA A 197 -3.71 -18.32 10.64
C ALA A 197 -3.97 -16.91 10.08
N PHE A 198 -3.13 -16.42 9.18
CA PHE A 198 -3.33 -15.12 8.54
C PHE A 198 -4.65 -15.06 7.77
N ARG A 199 -4.96 -16.09 6.99
CA ARG A 199 -6.25 -16.17 6.28
C ARG A 199 -7.43 -16.13 7.24
N GLY A 200 -7.46 -17.01 8.24
CA GLY A 200 -8.60 -17.14 9.15
C GLY A 200 -8.79 -15.92 10.07
N GLN A 201 -7.69 -15.32 10.52
CA GLN A 201 -7.73 -14.24 11.51
C GLN A 201 -7.76 -12.84 10.90
N VAL A 202 -7.27 -12.68 9.66
CA VAL A 202 -7.22 -11.36 9.00
C VAL A 202 -8.16 -11.35 7.79
N VAL A 203 -7.91 -12.21 6.79
CA VAL A 203 -8.66 -12.15 5.52
C VAL A 203 -10.14 -12.47 5.73
N ASP A 204 -10.46 -13.56 6.43
CA ASP A 204 -11.84 -14.00 6.64
C ASP A 204 -12.60 -13.09 7.62
N VAL A 205 -11.89 -12.41 8.53
CA VAL A 205 -12.49 -11.39 9.42
C VAL A 205 -12.83 -10.14 8.62
N LEU A 206 -11.90 -9.64 7.79
CA LEU A 206 -12.13 -8.48 6.95
C LEU A 206 -13.21 -8.74 5.90
N GLN A 207 -13.27 -9.96 5.33
CA GLN A 207 -14.33 -10.36 4.42
C GLN A 207 -15.70 -10.26 5.09
N ARG A 208 -15.85 -10.89 6.28
CA ARG A 208 -17.11 -10.81 7.04
C ARG A 208 -17.46 -9.38 7.44
N ALA A 209 -16.48 -8.57 7.83
CA ALA A 209 -16.71 -7.18 8.14
C ALA A 209 -17.19 -6.41 6.91
N SER A 210 -16.61 -6.67 5.74
CA SER A 210 -17.00 -6.06 4.47
C SER A 210 -18.39 -6.48 4.00
N ASP A 211 -18.82 -7.71 4.26
CA ASP A 211 -20.14 -8.22 3.82
C ASP A 211 -21.30 -7.75 4.72
N ASN A 212 -21.00 -7.24 5.92
CA ASN A 212 -21.98 -6.85 6.94
C ASN A 212 -22.20 -5.33 7.09
N VAL A 213 -21.60 -4.50 6.23
CA VAL A 213 -21.70 -3.03 6.29
C VAL A 213 -22.28 -2.46 5.00
#